data_AF-A0A0S2F7H7-F1
#
_entry.id   AF-A0A0S2F7H7-F1
#
_cell.length_a   1.000
_cell.length_b   1.000
_cell.length_c   1.000
_cell.angle_alpha   90.00
_cell.angle_beta   90.00
_cell.angle_gamma   90.00
#
_symmetry.space_group_name_H-M   'P 1'
#
loop_
_entity.id
_entity.type
_entity.pdbx_description
1 polymer ?
#
loop_
_entity_poly.entity_id
_entity_poly.type
_entity_poly.pdbx_seq_one_letter_code
_entity_poly.pdbx_strand_id
1 'polypeptide(L)' 'MHDQRAASAGGGHLLECECRQTAKHACVGDALQQWRRINTTRRPRLRRIEPAAQVPQYDMAGVVQFPLSLARGG' A
#
# COMPACT_ATOMS: atom_id res chain seq x y z
N MET A 1 8.12 -27.79 12.67
CA MET A 1 7.80 -26.37 12.44
C MET A 1 6.30 -26.23 12.41
N HIS A 2 5.70 -25.42 13.31
CA HIS A 2 4.28 -25.10 13.25
C HIS A 2 4.10 -23.87 12.38
N ASP A 3 3.25 -23.95 11.35
CA ASP A 3 2.89 -22.78 10.55
C ASP A 3 2.06 -21.81 11.39
N GLN A 4 2.70 -20.74 11.85
CA GLN A 4 2.06 -19.71 12.69
C GLN A 4 1.12 -18.79 11.89
N ARG A 5 0.92 -19.05 10.59
CA ARG A 5 -0.04 -18.34 9.73
C ARG A 5 -1.40 -19.03 9.72
N ALA A 6 -1.48 -20.29 10.16
CA ALA A 6 -2.73 -21.03 10.29
C ALA A 6 -3.71 -20.35 11.27
N ALA A 7 -4.98 -20.25 10.87
CA ALA A 7 -6.06 -19.66 11.68
C ALA A 7 -6.21 -20.29 13.08
N SER A 8 -5.94 -21.60 13.19
CA SER A 8 -5.96 -22.36 14.45
C SER A 8 -4.81 -22.02 15.40
N ALA A 9 -3.71 -21.45 14.91
CA ALA A 9 -2.57 -21.00 15.71
C ALA A 9 -2.68 -19.52 16.13
N GLY A 10 -3.85 -18.89 15.93
CA GLY A 10 -3.99 -17.43 16.00
C GLY A 10 -3.32 -16.72 14.82
N GLY A 11 -2.87 -17.46 13.80
CA GLY A 11 -2.34 -16.96 12.55
C GLY A 11 -3.43 -16.43 11.62
N GLY A 12 -3.05 -15.62 10.64
CA GLY A 12 -3.98 -15.11 9.64
C GLY A 12 -3.39 -13.94 8.86
N HIS A 13 -4.08 -13.57 7.79
CA HIS A 13 -3.75 -12.44 6.93
C HIS A 13 -4.40 -11.17 7.47
N LEU A 14 -3.58 -10.16 7.75
CA LEU A 14 -4.00 -8.82 8.12
C LEU A 14 -3.38 -7.84 7.13
N LEU A 15 -4.16 -6.87 6.69
CA LEU A 15 -3.65 -5.75 5.89
C LEU A 15 -3.61 -4.51 6.79
N GLU A 16 -2.43 -4.01 7.07
CA GLU A 16 -2.27 -2.78 7.85
C GLU A 16 -2.66 -1.57 6.99
N CYS A 17 -3.43 -0.67 7.58
CA CYS A 17 -3.89 0.55 6.93
C CYS A 17 -3.89 1.69 7.95
N GLU A 18 -3.63 2.91 7.51
CA GLU A 18 -3.66 4.12 8.35
C GLU A 18 -4.98 4.28 9.12
N CYS A 19 -6.11 3.81 8.56
CA CYS A 19 -7.42 3.88 9.21
C CYS A 19 -7.58 2.86 10.35
N ARG A 20 -6.72 1.83 10.42
CA ARG A 20 -6.73 0.75 11.43
C ARG A 20 -8.07 0.00 11.58
N GLN A 21 -8.92 0.01 10.54
CA GLN A 21 -10.25 -0.62 10.56
C GLN A 21 -10.30 -2.03 9.95
N THR A 22 -9.17 -2.58 9.50
CA THR A 22 -9.09 -3.93 8.94
C THR A 22 -9.02 -4.98 10.05
N ALA A 23 -9.65 -6.13 9.80
CA ALA A 23 -9.61 -7.28 10.71
C ALA A 23 -8.67 -8.37 10.18
N LYS A 24 -8.30 -9.32 11.04
CA LYS A 24 -7.51 -10.49 10.66
C LYS A 24 -8.41 -11.54 10.02
N HIS A 25 -7.96 -12.16 8.93
CA HIS A 25 -8.69 -13.19 8.20
C HIS A 25 -7.88 -14.46 8.03
N ALA A 26 -8.54 -15.61 7.90
CA ALA A 26 -7.87 -16.86 7.57
C ALA A 26 -7.25 -16.81 6.16
N CYS A 27 -7.96 -16.25 5.19
CA CYS A 27 -7.54 -16.15 3.79
C CYS A 27 -7.11 -14.71 3.42
N VAL A 28 -6.08 -14.61 2.58
CA VAL A 28 -5.61 -13.33 2.01
C VAL A 28 -6.68 -12.66 1.15
N GLY A 29 -7.50 -13.45 0.45
CA GLY A 29 -8.58 -12.96 -0.42
C GLY A 29 -9.65 -12.20 0.38
N ASP A 30 -10.02 -12.74 1.55
CA ASP A 30 -11.02 -12.13 2.44
C ASP A 30 -10.47 -10.84 3.06
N ALA A 31 -9.20 -10.83 3.47
CA ALA A 31 -8.53 -9.62 3.94
C ALA A 31 -8.52 -8.52 2.86
N LEU A 32 -8.20 -8.87 1.61
CA LEU A 32 -8.21 -7.95 0.47
C LEU A 32 -9.62 -7.47 0.13
N GLN A 33 -10.63 -8.33 0.23
CA GLN A 33 -12.01 -7.95 -0.03
C GLN A 33 -12.52 -6.95 1.02
N GLN A 34 -12.28 -7.20 2.31
CA GLN A 34 -12.65 -6.28 3.38
C GLN A 34 -11.92 -4.94 3.21
N TRP A 35 -10.60 -4.96 2.98
CA TRP A 35 -9.81 -3.74 2.80
C TRP A 35 -10.30 -2.90 1.63
N ARG A 36 -10.62 -3.53 0.48
CA ARG A 36 -11.21 -2.84 -0.68
C ARG A 36 -12.55 -2.21 -0.31
N ARG A 37 -13.45 -2.92 0.37
CA ARG A 37 -14.75 -2.36 0.78
C ARG A 37 -14.59 -1.11 1.65
N ILE A 38 -13.67 -1.13 2.62
CA ILE A 38 -13.42 0.01 3.51
C ILE A 38 -12.80 1.19 2.75
N ASN A 39 -11.78 0.94 1.92
CA ASN A 39 -10.96 1.98 1.31
C ASN A 39 -11.48 2.47 -0.04
N THR A 40 -12.36 1.72 -0.72
CA THR A 40 -12.97 2.14 -1.99
C THR A 40 -14.25 2.96 -1.77
N THR A 41 -15.06 2.64 -0.75
CA THR A 41 -16.32 3.37 -0.51
C THR A 41 -16.13 4.65 0.29
N ARG A 42 -15.13 4.71 1.19
CA ARG A 42 -14.95 5.85 2.12
C ARG A 42 -13.95 6.91 1.67
N ARG A 43 -13.13 6.64 0.65
CA ARG A 43 -12.26 7.67 0.09
C ARG A 43 -12.94 8.23 -1.15
N PRO A 44 -13.20 9.56 -1.27
CA PRO A 44 -13.33 10.11 -2.60
C PRO A 44 -12.09 9.64 -3.37
N ARG A 45 -12.24 9.21 -4.63
CA ARG A 45 -11.08 8.96 -5.48
C ARG A 45 -10.30 10.27 -5.48
N LEU A 46 -9.31 10.38 -4.58
CA LEU A 46 -8.27 11.39 -4.68
C LEU A 46 -7.78 11.16 -6.09
N ARG A 47 -8.10 12.10 -7.00
CA ARG A 47 -7.48 12.12 -8.31
C ARG A 47 -6.02 11.94 -7.99
N ARG A 48 -5.46 10.80 -8.40
CA ARG A 48 -4.03 10.56 -8.29
C ARG A 48 -3.43 11.78 -8.95
N ILE A 49 -2.84 12.68 -8.16
CA ILE A 49 -2.01 13.73 -8.70
C ILE A 49 -0.81 12.93 -9.17
N GLU A 50 -0.87 12.48 -10.42
CA GLU A 50 0.28 11.91 -11.08
C GLU A 50 1.36 12.97 -10.92
N PRO A 51 2.47 12.67 -10.23
CA PRO A 51 3.56 13.62 -10.16
C PRO A 51 3.90 13.99 -11.60
N ALA A 52 3.94 15.30 -11.89
CA ALA A 52 4.26 15.79 -13.22
C ALA A 52 5.50 15.05 -13.72
N ALA A 53 5.45 14.51 -14.95
CA ALA A 53 6.51 13.67 -15.50
C ALA A 53 7.87 14.34 -15.28
N GLN A 54 8.67 13.76 -14.38
CA GLN A 54 9.96 14.32 -14.03
C GLN A 54 10.94 13.91 -15.13
N VAL A 55 11.39 14.89 -15.91
CA VAL A 55 12.43 14.66 -16.91
C VAL A 55 13.75 14.31 -16.19
N PRO A 56 14.43 13.21 -16.56
CA PRO A 56 15.75 12.92 -16.00
C PRO A 56 16.70 14.05 -16.37
N GLN A 57 17.34 14.64 -15.37
CA GLN A 57 18.40 15.62 -15.60
C GLN A 57 19.70 14.87 -15.89
N TYR A 58 20.33 15.19 -17.02
CA TYR A 58 21.65 14.72 -17.38
C TYR A 58 22.68 15.77 -16.95
N ASP A 59 23.66 15.36 -16.15
CA ASP A 59 24.88 16.14 -15.96
C ASP A 59 25.96 15.70 -16.96
N MET A 60 27.00 16.53 -17.14
CA MET A 60 28.11 16.21 -18.05
C MET A 60 28.99 15.05 -17.55
N ALA A 61 28.71 14.51 -16.36
CA ALA A 61 29.37 13.35 -15.79
C ALA A 61 28.63 12.03 -16.11
N GLY A 62 27.51 12.09 -16.86
CA GLY A 62 26.74 10.91 -17.24
C GLY A 62 25.90 10.32 -16.10
N VAL A 63 25.70 11.08 -15.02
CA VAL A 63 24.86 10.67 -13.89
C VAL A 63 23.42 11.02 -14.21
N VAL A 64 22.53 10.01 -14.16
CA VAL A 64 21.09 10.21 -14.30
C VAL A 64 20.47 10.35 -12.92
N GLN A 65 19.97 11.55 -12.62
CA GLN A 65 19.28 11.80 -11.36
C GLN A 65 17.76 11.65 -11.53
N PHE A 66 17.17 10.73 -10.76
CA PHE A 66 15.73 10.57 -10.66
C PHE A 66 15.22 11.33 -9.43
N PRO A 67 14.57 12.48 -9.59
CA PRO A 67 14.09 13.25 -8.45
C PRO A 67 12.93 12.49 -7.77
N LEU A 68 13.16 11.85 -6.62
CA LEU A 68 12.09 11.17 -5.89
C LEU A 68 11.21 12.21 -5.18
N SER A 69 9.97 12.39 -5.65
CA SER A 69 8.96 13.16 -4.91
C SER A 69 8.44 12.29 -3.75
N LEU A 70 8.90 12.59 -2.53
CA LEU A 70 8.36 11.95 -1.32
C LEU A 70 6.92 12.42 -1.11
N ALA A 71 5.95 11.53 -1.32
CA ALA A 71 4.57 11.77 -0.91
C ALA A 71 4.55 11.84 0.64
N ARG A 72 4.44 13.05 1.20
CA ARG A 72 4.29 13.23 2.64
C ARG A 72 2.87 12.78 3.02
N GLY A 73 2.77 11.61 3.65
CA GLY A 73 1.51 11.13 4.24
C GLY A 73 1.12 12.02 5.42
N GLY A 74 -0.08 12.59 5.36
CA GLY A 74 -0.70 13.37 6.43
C GLY A 74 -1.49 12.50 7.40
#